data_AF-A0A3P7ISV7-F1
#
_entry.id   AF-A0A3P7ISV7-F1
#
_cell.length_a   1.000
_cell.length_b   1.000
_cell.length_c   1.000
_cell.angle_alpha   90.00
_cell.angle_beta   90.00
_cell.angle_gamma   90.00
#
_symmetry.space_group_name_H-M   'P 1'
#
loop_
_entity.id
_entity.type
_entity.pdbx_description
1 polymer ?
#
loop_
_entity_poly.entity_id
_entity_poly.type
_entity_poly.pdbx_seq_one_letter_code
_entity_poly.pdbx_strand_id
1 'polypeptide(L)'
;MKTLWIAFCACLFSIQVLIGGLGGMEIMSMLSGGDRTTAALVSTILQGVACGTFLYITTFEILPHELEKTGTRLVKLACLFIGVSIVVAFMLLFPDAD
;
A
#
# COMPACT_ATOMS: atom_id res chain seq x y z
N MET A 1 9.53 29.03 -1.41
CA MET A 1 9.06 28.35 -2.64
C MET A 1 9.13 26.82 -2.55
N LYS A 2 10.21 26.21 -2.02
CA LYS A 2 10.32 24.75 -1.88
C LYS A 2 9.22 24.11 -1.00
N THR A 3 8.80 24.79 0.08
CA THR A 3 7.72 24.32 0.97
C THR A 3 6.35 24.25 0.28
N LEU A 4 6.04 25.22 -0.59
CA LEU A 4 4.80 25.22 -1.37
C LEU A 4 4.76 24.05 -2.37
N TRP A 5 5.90 23.72 -2.97
CA TRP A 5 6.01 22.58 -3.89
C TRP A 5 5.82 21.24 -3.19
N ILE A 6 6.41 21.07 -1.99
CA ILE A 6 6.23 19.87 -1.18
C ILE A 6 4.76 19.71 -0.77
N ALA A 7 4.10 20.80 -0.36
CA ALA A 7 2.68 20.79 -0.04
C ALA A 7 1.84 20.38 -1.25
N PHE A 8 2.15 20.92 -2.44
CA PHE A 8 1.48 20.53 -3.68
C PHE A 8 1.65 19.03 -4.01
N CYS A 9 2.87 18.49 -3.90
CA CYS A 9 3.12 17.06 -4.09
C CYS A 9 2.36 16.17 -3.09
N ALA A 10 2.29 16.57 -1.82
CA ALA A 10 1.53 15.85 -0.80
C ALA A 10 0.01 15.84 -1.09
N CYS A 11 -0.54 16.96 -1.60
CA CYS A 11 -1.93 17.02 -2.04
C CYS A 11 -2.19 16.06 -3.20
N LEU A 12 -1.32 16.02 -4.21
CA LEU A 12 -1.44 15.10 -5.33
C LEU A 12 -1.40 13.63 -4.89
N PHE A 13 -0.48 13.28 -3.98
CA PHE A 13 -0.39 11.93 -3.45
C PHE A 13 -1.68 11.51 -2.72
N SER A 14 -2.24 12.43 -1.92
CA SER A 14 -3.50 12.18 -1.20
C SER A 14 -4.67 11.96 -2.16
N ILE A 15 -4.75 12.75 -3.24
CA ILE A 15 -5.77 12.58 -4.29
C ILE A 15 -5.64 11.22 -4.97
N GLN A 16 -4.42 10.77 -5.24
CA GLN A 16 -4.20 9.48 -5.89
C GLN A 16 -4.66 8.30 -5.03
N VAL A 17 -4.48 8.37 -3.70
CA VAL A 17 -5.01 7.37 -2.76
C VAL A 17 -6.53 7.35 -2.78
N LEU A 18 -7.19 8.52 -2.81
CA LEU A 18 -8.65 8.61 -2.90
C LEU A 18 -9.18 8.06 -4.23
N ILE A 19 -8.56 8.41 -5.35
CA ILE A 19 -8.97 7.92 -6.68
C ILE A 19 -8.83 6.40 -6.76
N GLY A 20 -7.69 5.86 -6.31
CA GLY A 20 -7.47 4.41 -6.31
C GLY A 20 -8.44 3.67 -5.39
N GLY A 21 -8.63 4.16 -4.16
CA GLY A 21 -9.52 3.54 -3.18
C GLY A 21 -11.00 3.65 -3.55
N LEU A 22 -11.50 4.86 -3.79
CA LEU A 22 -12.91 5.09 -4.16
C LEU A 22 -13.24 4.50 -5.53
N GLY A 23 -12.34 4.65 -6.50
CA GLY A 23 -12.50 4.07 -7.83
C GLY A 23 -12.55 2.55 -7.79
N GLY A 24 -11.70 1.90 -6.99
CA GLY A 24 -11.74 0.46 -6.77
C GLY A 24 -13.06 -0.02 -6.17
N MET A 25 -13.60 0.70 -5.19
CA MET A 25 -14.89 0.39 -4.57
C MET A 25 -16.06 0.55 -5.55
N GLU A 26 -16.08 1.62 -6.37
CA GLU A 26 -17.14 1.83 -7.37
C GLU A 26 -17.11 0.77 -8.47
N ILE A 27 -15.93 0.41 -8.99
CA ILE A 27 -15.79 -0.66 -9.97
C ILE A 27 -16.33 -1.98 -9.39
N MET A 28 -15.98 -2.30 -8.15
CA MET A 28 -16.49 -3.50 -7.49
C MET A 28 -17.99 -3.48 -7.24
N SER A 29 -18.56 -2.32 -6.91
CA SER A 29 -20.01 -2.13 -6.76
C SER A 29 -20.76 -2.40 -8.08
N MET A 30 -20.26 -1.83 -9.18
CA MET A 30 -20.84 -2.04 -10.52
C MET A 30 -20.75 -3.50 -10.99
N LEU A 31 -19.61 -4.16 -10.77
CA LEU A 31 -19.45 -5.58 -11.14
C LEU A 31 -20.29 -6.52 -10.24
N SER A 32 -20.47 -6.20 -8.97
CA SER A 32 -21.23 -7.03 -8.02
C SER A 32 -22.73 -7.08 -8.30
N GLY A 33 -23.27 -6.12 -9.05
CA GLY A 33 -24.64 -6.17 -9.58
C GLY A 33 -24.86 -7.19 -10.70
N GLY A 34 -23.78 -7.73 -11.28
CA GLY A 34 -23.79 -8.77 -12.30
C GLY A 34 -23.31 -10.13 -11.76
N ASP A 35 -22.35 -10.75 -12.45
CA ASP A 35 -21.77 -12.03 -12.04
C ASP A 35 -20.75 -11.83 -10.91
N ARG A 36 -21.19 -12.12 -9.67
CA ARG A 36 -20.40 -12.03 -8.43
C ARG A 36 -19.09 -12.81 -8.51
N THR A 37 -19.07 -13.90 -9.26
CA THR A 37 -17.90 -14.76 -9.45
C THR A 37 -16.82 -14.02 -10.23
N THR A 38 -17.23 -13.35 -11.32
CA THR A 38 -16.34 -12.50 -12.12
C THR A 38 -15.82 -11.31 -11.32
N ALA A 39 -16.68 -10.66 -10.52
CA ALA A 39 -16.29 -9.54 -9.66
C ALA A 39 -15.20 -9.93 -8.64
N ALA A 40 -15.37 -11.09 -7.98
CA ALA A 40 -14.39 -11.62 -7.03
C ALA A 40 -13.04 -11.91 -7.71
N LEU A 41 -13.05 -12.58 -8.88
CA LEU A 41 -11.83 -12.88 -9.63
C LEU A 41 -11.07 -11.61 -10.03
N VAL A 42 -11.77 -10.60 -10.54
CA VAL A 42 -11.18 -9.31 -10.91
C VAL A 42 -10.56 -8.63 -9.68
N SER A 43 -11.27 -8.61 -8.55
CA SER A 43 -10.74 -8.06 -7.30
C SER A 43 -9.48 -8.76 -6.83
N THR A 44 -9.48 -10.09 -6.78
CA THR A 44 -8.31 -10.87 -6.35
C THR A 44 -7.11 -10.62 -7.24
N ILE A 45 -7.30 -10.53 -8.57
CA ILE A 45 -6.22 -10.21 -9.51
C ILE A 45 -5.71 -8.78 -9.28
N LEU A 46 -6.59 -7.79 -9.21
CA LEU A 46 -6.19 -6.39 -9.03
C LEU A 46 -5.50 -6.15 -7.69
N GLN A 47 -6.02 -6.75 -6.61
CA GLN A 47 -5.42 -6.71 -5.28
C GLN A 47 -4.07 -7.44 -5.27
N GLY A 48 -3.97 -8.60 -5.93
CA GLY A 48 -2.72 -9.34 -6.09
C GLY A 48 -1.66 -8.53 -6.83
N VAL A 49 -2.03 -7.84 -7.91
CA VAL A 49 -1.13 -6.94 -8.66
C VAL A 49 -0.70 -5.76 -7.78
N ALA A 50 -1.63 -5.08 -7.12
CA ALA A 50 -1.32 -3.94 -6.25
C ALA A 50 -0.39 -4.34 -5.09
N CYS A 51 -0.68 -5.46 -4.43
CA CYS A 51 0.14 -6.03 -3.36
C CYS A 51 1.54 -6.44 -3.88
N GLY A 52 1.59 -7.10 -5.04
CA GLY A 52 2.85 -7.51 -5.67
C GLY A 52 3.74 -6.32 -6.05
N THR A 53 3.16 -5.26 -6.63
CA THR A 53 3.89 -4.02 -6.94
C THR A 53 4.41 -3.38 -5.67
N PHE A 54 3.60 -3.26 -4.62
CA PHE A 54 4.04 -2.73 -3.34
C PHE A 54 5.24 -3.52 -2.79
N LEU A 55 5.14 -4.85 -2.72
CA LEU A 55 6.23 -5.70 -2.22
C LEU A 55 7.50 -5.59 -3.06
N TYR A 56 7.38 -5.50 -4.38
CA TYR A 56 8.52 -5.31 -5.28
C TYR A 56 9.23 -3.99 -4.99
N ILE A 57 8.48 -2.88 -5.03
CA ILE A 57 9.00 -1.53 -4.82
C ILE A 57 9.63 -1.43 -3.43
N THR A 58 8.93 -1.86 -2.37
CA THR A 58 9.48 -1.76 -1.00
C THR A 58 10.71 -2.62 -0.79
N THR A 59 10.74 -3.85 -1.30
CA THR A 59 11.79 -4.83 -0.97
C THR A 59 13.01 -4.71 -1.87
N PHE A 60 12.83 -4.39 -3.15
CA PHE A 60 13.91 -4.37 -4.14
C PHE A 60 14.33 -2.97 -4.58
N GLU A 61 13.47 -1.96 -4.44
CA GLU A 61 13.86 -0.58 -4.76
C GLU A 61 14.20 0.21 -3.50
N ILE A 62 13.27 0.29 -2.54
CA ILE A 62 13.46 1.17 -1.37
C ILE A 62 14.39 0.56 -0.33
N LEU A 63 14.15 -0.69 0.10
CA LEU A 63 14.89 -1.31 1.20
C LEU A 63 16.40 -1.43 0.93
N PRO A 64 16.88 -1.94 -0.23
CA PRO A 64 18.32 -1.98 -0.51
C PRO A 64 18.91 -0.58 -0.61
N HIS A 65 18.23 0.33 -1.32
CA HIS A 65 18.67 1.71 -1.45
C HIS A 65 18.86 2.41 -0.10
N GLU A 66 17.92 2.24 0.83
CA GLU A 66 18.01 2.81 2.17
C GLU A 66 19.01 2.08 3.06
N LEU A 67 19.24 0.78 2.88
CA LEU A 67 20.22 0.02 3.65
C LEU A 67 21.67 0.30 3.22
N GLU A 68 21.90 0.63 1.95
CA GLU A 68 23.21 0.99 1.38
C GLU A 68 23.63 2.43 1.74
N LYS A 69 22.68 3.30 2.05
CA LYS A 69 22.93 4.69 2.48
C LYS A 69 23.65 4.75 3.83
N THR A 70 24.63 5.65 3.96
CA THR A 70 25.47 5.84 5.16
C THR A 70 24.64 5.93 6.44
N GLY A 71 24.93 5.05 7.42
CA GLY A 71 24.24 4.97 8.70
C GLY A 71 24.30 3.58 9.35
N THR A 72 23.73 3.44 10.54
CA THR A 72 23.66 2.16 11.26
C THR A 72 22.62 1.21 10.66
N ARG A 73 23.07 0.19 9.93
CA ARG A 73 22.20 -0.79 9.24
C ARG A 73 21.23 -1.51 10.17
N LEU A 74 21.67 -1.86 11.38
CA LEU A 74 20.85 -2.57 12.37
C LEU A 74 19.63 -1.75 12.84
N VAL A 75 19.76 -0.43 12.99
CA VAL A 75 18.66 0.44 13.43
C VAL A 75 17.59 0.55 12.35
N LYS A 76 17.99 0.69 11.08
CA LYS A 76 17.06 0.72 9.94
C LYS A 76 16.26 -0.58 9.84
N LEU A 77 16.94 -1.72 10.01
CA LEU A 77 16.31 -3.03 10.00
C LEU A 77 15.39 -3.24 11.22
N ALA A 78 15.78 -2.78 12.40
CA ALA A 78 14.92 -2.80 13.58
C ALA A 78 13.64 -1.99 13.37
N CYS A 79 13.73 -0.78 12.80
CA CYS A 79 12.55 0.02 12.44
C CYS A 79 11.65 -0.69 11.42
N LEU A 80 12.21 -1.37 10.43
CA LEU A 80 11.43 -2.20 9.48
C LEU A 80 10.65 -3.29 10.21
N PHE A 81 11.32 -4.07 11.07
CA PHE A 81 10.67 -5.13 11.86
C PHE A 81 9.59 -4.58 12.78
N ILE A 82 9.81 -3.42 13.42
CA ILE A 82 8.80 -2.75 14.23
C ILE A 82 7.57 -2.40 13.38
N GLY A 83 7.78 -1.81 12.19
CA GLY A 83 6.68 -1.47 11.27
C GLY A 83 5.85 -2.70 10.88
N VAL A 84 6.51 -3.78 10.48
CA VAL A 84 5.82 -5.06 10.14
C VAL A 84 5.11 -5.64 11.36
N SER A 85 5.74 -5.60 12.54
CA SER A 85 5.14 -6.12 13.78
C SER A 85 3.87 -5.36 14.17
N ILE A 86 3.83 -4.04 13.95
CA ILE A 86 2.62 -3.23 14.18
C ILE A 86 1.50 -3.65 13.23
N VAL A 87 1.80 -3.86 11.94
CA VAL A 87 0.80 -4.33 10.96
C VAL A 87 0.26 -5.71 11.33
N VAL A 88 1.15 -6.64 11.69
CA VAL A 88 0.75 -7.99 12.14
C VAL A 88 -0.08 -7.92 13.41
N ALA A 89 0.33 -7.10 14.38
CA ALA A 89 -0.44 -6.90 15.61
C ALA A 89 -1.83 -6.33 15.33
N PHE A 90 -1.95 -5.40 14.37
CA PHE A 90 -3.23 -4.83 13.96
C PHE A 90 -4.13 -5.90 13.33
N MET A 91 -3.60 -6.74 12.45
CA MET A 91 -4.34 -7.87 11.86
C MET A 91 -4.80 -8.89 12.91
N LEU A 92 -3.96 -9.19 13.90
CA LEU A 92 -4.31 -10.14 14.98
C LEU A 92 -5.32 -9.57 15.98
N LEU A 93 -5.27 -8.26 16.24
CA LEU A 93 -6.18 -7.57 17.16
C LEU A 93 -7.56 -7.33 16.54
N PHE A 94 -7.62 -7.14 15.21
CA PHE A 94 -8.86 -6.90 14.45
C PHE A 94 -9.05 -7.95 13.33
N PRO A 95 -9.33 -9.22 13.69
CA PRO A 95 -9.45 -10.30 12.71
C PRO A 95 -10.74 -10.25 11.87
N ASP A 96 -11.76 -9.47 12.25
CA ASP A 96 -13.08 -9.42 11.59
C ASP A 96 -13.23 -8.24 10.60
N ALA A 97 -12.11 -7.63 10.16
CA ALA A 97 -12.14 -6.42 9.33
C ALA A 97 -12.16 -6.68 7.80
N ASP A 98 -12.46 -7.92 7.38
CA ASP A 98 -12.59 -8.34 5.98
C ASP A 98 -14.03 -8.19 5.43
#